data_AF-A0A1I4VM99-F1
#
_entry.id   AF-A0A1I4VM99-F1
#
_cell.length_a   1.000
_cell.length_b   1.000
_cell.length_c   1.000
_cell.angle_alpha   90.00
_cell.angle_beta   90.00
_cell.angle_gamma   90.00
#
_symmetry.space_group_name_H-M   'P 1'
#
loop_
_entity.id
_entity.type
_entity.pdbx_description
1 polymer ?
#
loop_
_entity_poly.entity_id
_entity_poly.type
_entity_poly.pdbx_seq_one_letter_code
_entity_poly.pdbx_strand_id
1 'polypeptide(L)'
;MVTKEELSELVWSKPLAEVAEELGESRGSVISMCNIYGVARPKQSYWAKSPDGKTPRKVRLRPPHTHRLIRDAKEHFEHCRPLNSDGIMGLFKSSYLKPYKKLLVDITTSKGTLDKALRFANDLFSNLESAGHRVTLARRGENLRRAAIDERETRGKRPRSYFDSLWSPMAPTVVYIGSVAIGLAVVEMSEEVLLRYVGGKYVRDSDCAMSAYLVDRTRTTTQDAPSGRLRLLTYSPYYRVEWSTTWQDTKDSSIQSSLKQIVKSLEGAASEIAIKLKEEDRKDEIARLERLAAEERYNREEDKRRAQQSIKDSQEHLGQIIQQWSNVMNVERFLAGAAERATTLPEAERNTMLERLNLARQFLGTQDPLDFLRSWKTPDERYQPLFPLTD
;
A
#
# COMPACT_ATOMS: atom_id res chain seq x y z
N MET A 1 -40.69 -11.08 -38.79
CA MET A 1 -39.36 -11.20 -38.16
C MET A 1 -39.59 -11.71 -36.75
N VAL A 2 -39.03 -12.86 -36.42
CA VAL A 2 -39.13 -13.46 -35.07
C VAL A 2 -38.13 -12.76 -34.15
N THR A 3 -38.55 -12.35 -32.95
CA THR A 3 -37.65 -11.75 -31.96
C THR A 3 -36.76 -12.80 -31.29
N LYS A 4 -35.67 -12.37 -30.65
CA LYS A 4 -34.75 -13.29 -29.94
C LYS A 4 -35.47 -14.05 -28.82
N GLU A 5 -36.39 -13.36 -28.13
CA GLU A 5 -37.18 -13.89 -27.02
C GLU A 5 -38.18 -14.93 -27.52
N GLU A 6 -38.92 -14.64 -28.60
CA GLU A 6 -39.84 -15.59 -29.24
C GLU A 6 -39.12 -16.81 -29.79
N LEU A 7 -37.97 -16.62 -30.44
CA LEU A 7 -37.16 -17.72 -30.97
C LEU A 7 -36.62 -18.60 -29.82
N SER A 8 -36.24 -18.00 -28.70
CA SER A 8 -35.83 -18.73 -27.50
C SER A 8 -37.00 -19.52 -26.91
N GLU A 9 -38.19 -18.94 -26.80
CA GLU A 9 -39.37 -19.68 -26.31
C GLU A 9 -39.75 -20.85 -27.22
N LEU A 10 -39.72 -20.65 -28.54
CA LEU A 10 -40.04 -21.69 -29.52
C LEU A 10 -39.04 -22.85 -29.48
N VAL A 11 -37.75 -22.55 -29.51
CA VAL A 11 -36.66 -23.56 -29.50
C VAL A 11 -36.57 -24.31 -28.18
N TRP A 12 -37.14 -23.77 -27.10
CA TRP A 12 -37.22 -24.41 -25.77
C TRP A 12 -38.60 -24.96 -25.43
N SER A 13 -39.59 -24.88 -26.34
CA SER A 13 -40.93 -25.49 -26.18
C SER A 13 -41.15 -26.72 -27.09
N LYS A 14 -40.54 -26.77 -28.27
CA LYS A 14 -40.71 -27.89 -29.22
C LYS A 14 -39.44 -28.23 -30.01
N PRO A 15 -39.32 -29.44 -30.61
CA PRO A 15 -38.19 -29.82 -31.43
C PRO A 15 -37.97 -28.89 -32.64
N LEU A 16 -36.70 -28.71 -33.03
CA LEU A 16 -36.29 -27.85 -34.15
C LEU A 16 -36.98 -28.14 -35.50
N ALA A 17 -37.48 -29.35 -35.71
CA ALA A 17 -38.24 -29.69 -36.91
C ALA A 17 -39.62 -29.02 -36.92
N GLU A 18 -40.32 -29.03 -35.78
CA GLU A 18 -41.64 -28.40 -35.62
C GLU A 18 -41.52 -26.87 -35.59
N VAL A 19 -40.46 -26.32 -34.97
CA VAL A 19 -40.18 -24.88 -35.03
C VAL A 19 -39.94 -24.41 -36.46
N ALA A 20 -39.25 -25.21 -37.27
CA ALA A 20 -38.99 -24.89 -38.67
C ALA A 20 -40.29 -24.87 -39.49
N GLU A 21 -41.17 -25.85 -39.27
CA GLU A 21 -42.48 -25.92 -39.92
C GLU A 21 -43.40 -24.74 -39.54
N GLU A 22 -43.45 -24.37 -38.26
CA GLU A 22 -44.28 -23.27 -37.77
C GLU A 22 -43.81 -21.89 -38.23
N LEU A 23 -42.50 -21.73 -38.40
CA LEU A 23 -41.93 -20.49 -38.94
C LEU A 23 -41.93 -20.46 -40.48
N GLY A 24 -42.34 -21.54 -41.16
CA GLY A 24 -42.27 -21.65 -42.62
C GLY A 24 -40.84 -21.65 -43.15
N GLU A 25 -39.86 -22.02 -42.33
CA GLU A 25 -38.43 -21.89 -42.58
C GLU A 25 -37.76 -23.25 -42.66
N SER A 26 -36.60 -23.33 -43.31
CA SER A 26 -35.82 -24.57 -43.27
C SER A 26 -35.16 -24.76 -41.90
N ARG A 27 -34.97 -26.01 -41.46
CA ARG A 27 -34.26 -26.34 -40.21
C ARG A 27 -32.86 -25.69 -40.15
N GLY A 28 -32.19 -25.57 -41.29
CA GLY A 28 -30.90 -24.86 -41.41
C GLY A 28 -31.03 -23.36 -41.18
N SER A 29 -32.08 -22.73 -41.69
CA SER A 29 -32.40 -21.32 -41.47
C SER A 29 -32.66 -21.02 -39.98
N VAL A 30 -33.44 -21.87 -39.30
CA VAL A 30 -33.67 -21.74 -37.84
C VAL A 30 -32.38 -21.90 -37.02
N ILE A 31 -31.50 -22.82 -37.41
CA ILE A 31 -30.17 -22.96 -36.78
C ILE A 31 -29.33 -21.70 -36.98
N SER A 32 -29.34 -21.14 -38.19
CA SER A 32 -28.64 -19.89 -38.50
C SER A 32 -29.17 -18.74 -37.64
N MET A 33 -30.50 -18.59 -37.56
CA MET A 33 -31.15 -17.60 -36.69
C MET A 33 -30.76 -17.80 -35.22
N CYS A 34 -30.75 -19.03 -34.69
CA CYS A 34 -30.30 -19.31 -33.32
C CYS A 34 -28.85 -18.86 -33.07
N ASN A 35 -27.95 -19.09 -34.03
CA ASN A 35 -26.56 -18.67 -33.92
C ASN A 35 -26.42 -17.14 -33.97
N ILE A 36 -27.16 -16.47 -34.86
CA ILE A 36 -27.16 -15.00 -34.99
C ILE A 36 -27.69 -14.33 -33.72
N TYR A 37 -28.79 -14.83 -33.15
CA TYR A 37 -29.40 -14.26 -31.94
C TYR A 37 -28.75 -14.76 -30.63
N GLY A 38 -27.83 -15.71 -30.69
CA GLY A 38 -27.18 -16.30 -29.52
C GLY A 38 -28.14 -17.11 -28.64
N VAL A 39 -29.12 -17.78 -29.26
CA VAL A 39 -30.10 -18.64 -28.57
C VAL A 39 -29.52 -20.05 -28.42
N ALA A 40 -29.38 -20.50 -27.18
CA ALA A 40 -28.92 -21.85 -26.89
C ALA A 40 -29.97 -22.88 -27.33
N ARG A 41 -29.54 -23.92 -28.04
CA ARG A 41 -30.39 -25.01 -28.52
C ARG A 41 -30.29 -26.21 -27.58
N PRO A 42 -31.40 -26.78 -27.08
CA PRO A 42 -31.36 -28.01 -26.32
C PRO A 42 -30.80 -29.17 -27.15
N LYS A 43 -30.08 -30.11 -26.52
CA LYS A 43 -29.70 -31.37 -27.18
C LYS A 43 -30.97 -32.15 -27.54
N GLN A 44 -30.94 -32.95 -28.60
CA GLN A 44 -32.11 -33.73 -29.05
C GLN A 44 -32.73 -34.61 -27.93
N SER A 45 -31.89 -35.09 -27.01
CA SER A 45 -32.31 -35.83 -25.82
C SER A 45 -33.16 -35.03 -24.82
N TYR A 46 -33.17 -33.70 -24.89
CA TYR A 46 -34.06 -32.84 -24.08
C TYR A 46 -35.54 -33.06 -24.44
N TRP A 47 -35.83 -33.43 -25.68
CA TRP A 47 -37.19 -33.69 -26.17
C TRP A 47 -37.62 -35.15 -26.05
N ALA A 48 -36.73 -36.02 -25.58
CA ALA A 48 -37.07 -37.41 -25.33
C ALA A 48 -38.00 -37.50 -24.11
N LYS A 49 -39.15 -38.16 -24.27
CA LYS A 49 -40.13 -38.35 -23.19
C LYS A 49 -39.49 -39.18 -22.07
N SER A 50 -39.51 -38.66 -20.84
CA SER A 50 -39.24 -39.47 -19.64
C SER A 50 -40.40 -40.45 -19.44
N PRO A 51 -40.18 -41.71 -19.00
CA PRO A 51 -41.23 -42.70 -18.81
C PRO A 51 -42.43 -42.24 -17.98
N ASP A 52 -42.24 -41.25 -17.10
CA ASP A 52 -43.24 -40.78 -16.13
C ASP A 52 -44.13 -39.61 -16.61
N GLY A 53 -44.13 -39.27 -17.90
CA GLY A 53 -45.01 -38.23 -18.45
C GLY A 53 -44.78 -36.79 -17.95
N LYS A 54 -43.72 -36.56 -17.17
CA LYS A 54 -43.33 -35.23 -16.68
C LYS A 54 -42.52 -34.48 -17.74
N THR A 55 -42.89 -33.24 -18.04
CA THR A 55 -42.09 -32.36 -18.89
C THR A 55 -40.67 -32.22 -18.32
N PRO A 56 -39.62 -32.35 -19.15
CA PRO A 56 -38.26 -32.19 -18.67
C PRO A 56 -38.12 -30.78 -18.08
N ARG A 57 -37.72 -30.69 -16.80
CA ARG A 57 -37.46 -29.43 -16.12
C ARG A 57 -36.53 -28.59 -17.01
N LYS A 58 -36.99 -27.40 -17.43
CA LYS A 58 -36.18 -26.38 -18.12
C LYS A 58 -34.85 -26.33 -17.38
N VAL A 59 -33.78 -26.87 -17.99
CA VAL A 59 -32.45 -26.87 -17.39
C VAL A 59 -32.17 -25.40 -17.15
N ARG A 60 -32.09 -24.97 -15.88
CA ARG A 60 -31.63 -23.62 -15.56
C ARG A 60 -30.29 -23.49 -16.28
N LEU A 61 -30.26 -22.68 -17.34
CA LEU A 61 -29.01 -22.34 -18.02
C LEU A 61 -28.04 -21.98 -16.91
N ARG A 62 -26.88 -22.67 -16.86
CA ARG A 62 -25.83 -22.26 -15.92
C ARG A 62 -25.68 -20.75 -16.13
N PRO A 63 -25.78 -19.93 -15.07
CA PRO A 63 -25.53 -18.51 -15.21
C PRO A 63 -24.21 -18.32 -15.95
N PRO A 64 -24.08 -17.28 -16.80
CA PRO A 64 -22.77 -16.93 -17.38
C PRO A 64 -21.74 -16.98 -16.25
N HIS A 65 -20.63 -17.70 -16.45
CA HIS A 65 -19.65 -18.04 -15.41
C HIS A 65 -19.34 -16.80 -14.56
N THR A 66 -19.96 -16.72 -13.38
CA THR A 66 -19.74 -15.58 -12.49
C THR A 66 -18.42 -15.80 -11.78
N HIS A 67 -17.48 -14.88 -11.99
CA HIS A 67 -16.14 -14.95 -11.44
C HIS A 67 -16.21 -15.06 -9.91
N ARG A 68 -15.32 -15.87 -9.31
CA ARG A 68 -15.32 -16.16 -7.86
C ARG A 68 -15.26 -14.91 -6.98
N LEU A 69 -14.60 -13.85 -7.44
CA LEU A 69 -14.50 -12.58 -6.70
C LEU A 69 -15.77 -11.72 -6.79
N ILE A 70 -16.66 -12.01 -7.75
CA ILE A 70 -17.90 -11.25 -8.00
C ILE A 70 -19.12 -11.92 -7.37
N ARG A 71 -19.13 -13.26 -7.27
CA ARG A 71 -20.29 -14.08 -6.86
C ARG A 71 -21.07 -13.52 -5.66
N ASP A 72 -20.36 -13.14 -4.59
CA ASP A 72 -20.97 -12.65 -3.35
C ASP A 72 -20.67 -11.15 -3.13
N ALA A 73 -20.06 -10.47 -4.10
CA ALA A 73 -19.65 -9.09 -3.96
C ALA A 73 -20.86 -8.16 -3.81
N LYS A 74 -21.93 -8.41 -4.58
CA LYS A 74 -23.13 -7.55 -4.60
C LYS A 74 -23.73 -7.36 -3.21
N GLU A 75 -23.98 -8.46 -2.49
CA GLU A 75 -24.55 -8.42 -1.14
C GLU A 75 -23.70 -7.57 -0.18
N HIS A 76 -22.37 -7.73 -0.25
CA HIS A 76 -21.48 -6.93 0.58
C HIS A 76 -21.44 -5.45 0.20
N PHE A 77 -21.54 -5.12 -1.09
CA PHE A 77 -21.66 -3.73 -1.57
C PHE A 77 -23.02 -3.11 -1.23
N GLU A 78 -24.09 -3.90 -1.12
CA GLU A 78 -25.40 -3.41 -0.67
C GLU A 78 -25.42 -3.18 0.86
N HIS A 79 -24.62 -3.95 1.61
CA HIS A 79 -24.45 -3.78 3.05
C HIS A 79 -23.37 -2.73 3.40
N CYS A 80 -23.73 -1.46 3.25
CA CYS A 80 -22.83 -0.31 3.45
C CYS A 80 -22.98 0.38 4.81
N ARG A 81 -21.92 1.10 5.20
CA ARG A 81 -22.00 2.12 6.25
C ARG A 81 -23.05 3.16 5.87
N PRO A 82 -23.76 3.75 6.85
CA PRO A 82 -24.67 4.85 6.59
C PRO A 82 -23.96 5.91 5.75
N LEU A 83 -24.49 6.14 4.56
CA LEU A 83 -24.15 7.32 3.80
C LEU A 83 -24.83 8.42 4.59
N ASN A 84 -24.07 9.29 5.28
CA ASN A 84 -24.66 10.41 6.01
C ASN A 84 -25.46 11.24 5.00
N SER A 85 -26.76 10.98 4.88
CA SER A 85 -27.73 11.86 4.26
C SER A 85 -28.13 12.95 5.24
N ASP A 86 -28.02 12.64 6.54
CA ASP A 86 -28.54 13.44 7.64
C ASP A 86 -27.38 13.70 8.62
N GLY A 87 -26.76 14.88 8.53
CA GLY A 87 -25.73 15.28 9.49
C GLY A 87 -24.98 16.54 9.07
N ILE A 88 -25.40 17.67 9.64
CA ILE A 88 -24.66 18.92 9.85
C ILE A 88 -23.57 19.16 8.79
N MET A 89 -23.90 19.97 7.78
CA MET A 89 -23.05 20.34 6.62
C MET A 89 -23.22 19.50 5.34
N GLY A 90 -24.43 18.96 5.09
CA GLY A 90 -25.06 18.76 3.77
C GLY A 90 -24.20 18.66 2.51
N LEU A 91 -23.13 17.87 2.52
CA LEU A 91 -22.28 17.62 1.36
C LEU A 91 -22.71 16.30 0.73
N PHE A 92 -23.04 16.31 -0.56
CA PHE A 92 -23.43 15.16 -1.40
C PHE A 92 -22.32 14.09 -1.57
N LYS A 93 -21.27 14.20 -0.74
CA LYS A 93 -20.02 13.44 -0.73
C LYS A 93 -20.19 11.98 -0.26
N SER A 94 -21.38 11.60 0.20
CA SER A 94 -21.69 10.23 0.61
C SER A 94 -22.34 9.38 -0.50
N SER A 95 -22.34 9.80 -1.76
CA SER A 95 -23.05 9.08 -2.83
C SER A 95 -22.41 7.75 -3.28
N TYR A 96 -21.14 7.50 -2.92
CA TYR A 96 -20.43 6.26 -3.20
C TYR A 96 -20.60 5.24 -2.07
N LEU A 97 -20.78 3.97 -2.43
CA LEU A 97 -20.94 2.86 -1.51
C LEU A 97 -19.69 2.66 -0.64
N LYS A 98 -19.92 2.38 0.65
CA LYS A 98 -18.87 2.13 1.65
C LYS A 98 -19.12 0.80 2.37
N PRO A 99 -18.86 -0.34 1.71
CA PRO A 99 -19.11 -1.65 2.30
C PRO A 99 -18.31 -1.85 3.58
N TYR A 100 -18.89 -2.57 4.55
CA TYR A 100 -18.19 -2.90 5.79
C TYR A 100 -17.02 -3.85 5.55
N LYS A 101 -17.22 -4.84 4.67
CA LYS A 101 -16.21 -5.83 4.32
C LYS A 101 -15.06 -5.17 3.57
N LYS A 102 -13.83 -5.42 4.01
CA LYS A 102 -12.62 -4.85 3.43
C LYS A 102 -11.91 -5.76 2.42
N LEU A 103 -12.15 -7.07 2.48
CA LEU A 103 -11.65 -8.03 1.49
C LEU A 103 -12.67 -8.20 0.37
N LEU A 104 -12.70 -7.21 -0.53
CA LEU A 104 -13.58 -7.16 -1.70
C LEU A 104 -12.79 -6.67 -2.91
N VAL A 105 -13.38 -6.85 -4.08
CA VAL A 105 -12.87 -6.28 -5.34
C VAL A 105 -12.79 -4.76 -5.26
N ASP A 106 -11.80 -4.17 -5.92
CA ASP A 106 -11.56 -2.73 -5.93
C ASP A 106 -12.55 -2.04 -6.88
N ILE A 107 -13.76 -1.84 -6.37
CA ILE A 107 -14.86 -1.17 -7.07
C ILE A 107 -15.32 0.03 -6.25
N THR A 108 -15.28 1.20 -6.87
CA THR A 108 -15.85 2.44 -6.33
C THR A 108 -17.08 2.80 -7.14
N THR A 109 -18.27 2.70 -6.57
CA THR A 109 -19.52 2.97 -7.29
C THR A 109 -20.64 3.40 -6.35
N SER A 110 -21.62 4.11 -6.90
CA SER A 110 -22.91 4.41 -6.29
C SER A 110 -23.84 3.20 -6.33
N LYS A 111 -24.95 3.26 -5.58
CA LYS A 111 -25.96 2.20 -5.57
C LYS A 111 -26.57 1.96 -6.96
N GLY A 112 -26.81 3.02 -7.74
CA GLY A 112 -27.43 2.93 -9.06
C GLY A 112 -26.56 2.26 -10.12
N THR A 113 -25.24 2.36 -9.97
CA THR A 113 -24.27 1.89 -10.97
C THR A 113 -23.59 0.56 -10.55
N LEU A 114 -23.87 0.06 -9.35
CA LEU A 114 -23.27 -1.17 -8.82
C LEU A 114 -23.41 -2.38 -9.77
N ASP A 115 -24.61 -2.63 -10.30
CA ASP A 115 -24.85 -3.75 -11.21
C ASP A 115 -24.12 -3.59 -12.55
N LYS A 116 -23.91 -2.35 -13.01
CA LYS A 116 -23.10 -2.09 -14.21
C LYS A 116 -21.63 -2.36 -13.93
N ALA A 117 -21.11 -1.88 -12.79
CA ALA A 117 -19.72 -2.07 -12.38
C ALA A 117 -19.36 -3.54 -12.14
N LEU A 118 -20.23 -4.30 -11.46
CA LEU A 118 -20.02 -5.73 -11.20
C LEU A 118 -20.05 -6.56 -12.49
N ARG A 119 -20.94 -6.24 -13.43
CA ARG A 119 -20.97 -6.89 -14.76
C ARG A 119 -19.69 -6.61 -15.53
N PHE A 120 -19.28 -5.35 -15.63
CA PHE A 120 -18.02 -4.98 -16.27
C PHE A 120 -16.82 -5.71 -15.64
N ALA A 121 -16.72 -5.72 -14.31
CA ALA A 121 -15.65 -6.41 -13.60
C ALA A 121 -15.67 -7.93 -13.85
N ASN A 122 -16.85 -8.55 -13.85
CA ASN A 122 -17.01 -9.97 -14.17
C ASN A 122 -16.47 -10.30 -15.56
N ASP A 123 -16.84 -9.49 -16.55
CA ASP A 123 -16.46 -9.74 -17.94
C ASP A 123 -14.97 -9.48 -18.15
N LEU A 124 -14.42 -8.43 -17.54
CA LEU A 124 -12.98 -8.16 -17.53
C LEU A 124 -12.20 -9.34 -16.93
N PHE A 125 -12.59 -9.82 -15.75
CA PHE A 125 -11.89 -10.92 -15.08
C PHE A 125 -12.00 -12.22 -15.87
N SER A 126 -13.17 -12.50 -16.44
CA SER A 126 -13.39 -13.69 -17.27
C SER A 126 -12.54 -13.66 -18.55
N ASN A 127 -12.37 -12.49 -19.17
CA ASN A 127 -11.50 -12.33 -20.35
C ASN A 127 -10.02 -12.50 -19.98
N LEU A 128 -9.58 -11.95 -18.84
CA LEU A 128 -8.20 -12.14 -18.35
C LEU A 128 -7.92 -13.61 -18.01
N GLU A 129 -8.83 -14.30 -17.32
CA GLU A 129 -8.69 -15.73 -17.03
C GLU A 129 -8.73 -16.59 -18.30
N SER A 130 -9.57 -16.23 -19.28
CA SER A 130 -9.61 -16.92 -20.58
C SER A 130 -8.32 -16.73 -21.38
N ALA A 131 -7.61 -15.62 -21.18
CA ALA A 131 -6.27 -15.38 -21.73
C ALA A 131 -5.15 -16.08 -20.92
N GLY A 132 -5.49 -16.81 -19.86
CA GLY A 132 -4.54 -17.56 -19.02
C GLY A 132 -3.98 -16.79 -17.82
N HIS A 133 -4.48 -15.59 -17.54
CA HIS A 133 -3.98 -14.74 -16.46
C HIS A 133 -4.81 -14.89 -15.19
N ARG A 134 -4.15 -15.04 -14.04
CA ARG A 134 -4.83 -15.28 -12.77
C ARG A 134 -5.29 -13.96 -12.15
N VAL A 135 -6.59 -13.81 -11.90
CA VAL A 135 -7.16 -12.67 -11.16
C VAL A 135 -7.48 -13.06 -9.71
N THR A 136 -7.01 -12.25 -8.75
CA THR A 136 -7.22 -12.47 -7.31
C THR A 136 -7.06 -11.15 -6.52
N LEU A 137 -7.42 -11.16 -5.24
CA LEU A 137 -6.91 -10.15 -4.31
C LEU A 137 -5.44 -10.46 -3.99
N ALA A 138 -4.61 -9.41 -3.84
CA ALA A 138 -3.22 -9.56 -3.45
C ALA A 138 -3.10 -10.25 -2.08
N ARG A 139 -2.12 -11.14 -1.94
CA ARG A 139 -1.90 -11.84 -0.66
C ARG A 139 -1.20 -10.92 0.33
N ARG A 140 -1.45 -11.16 1.62
CA ARG A 140 -0.68 -10.51 2.69
C ARG A 140 0.79 -10.91 2.56
N GLY A 141 1.70 -9.94 2.61
CA GLY A 141 3.15 -10.14 2.54
C GLY A 141 3.79 -9.83 1.17
N GLU A 142 3.01 -9.68 0.10
CA GLU A 142 3.56 -9.41 -1.25
C GLU A 142 3.99 -7.94 -1.47
N ASN A 143 3.85 -7.06 -0.47
CA ASN A 143 4.18 -5.63 -0.52
C ASN A 143 3.55 -4.86 -1.71
N LEU A 144 2.42 -5.34 -2.21
CA LEU A 144 1.64 -4.71 -3.28
C LEU A 144 0.77 -3.59 -2.71
N ARG A 145 0.90 -2.37 -3.26
CA ARG A 145 0.19 -1.17 -2.83
C ARG A 145 -0.87 -0.77 -3.84
N ARG A 146 -2.00 -0.27 -3.33
CA ARG A 146 -3.05 0.33 -4.15
C ARG A 146 -2.63 1.74 -4.59
N ALA A 147 -2.80 2.07 -5.87
CA ALA A 147 -2.57 3.42 -6.37
C ALA A 147 -3.60 4.41 -5.80
N ALA A 148 -3.21 5.70 -5.74
CA ALA A 148 -4.16 6.77 -5.45
C ALA A 148 -5.15 6.89 -6.63
N ILE A 149 -6.44 6.93 -6.31
CA ILE A 149 -7.51 7.03 -7.31
C ILE A 149 -8.09 8.43 -7.29
N ASP A 150 -8.32 8.97 -8.48
CA ASP A 150 -9.13 10.16 -8.69
C ASP A 150 -10.37 9.74 -9.49
N GLU A 151 -11.52 9.79 -8.84
CA GLU A 151 -12.80 9.43 -9.42
C GLU A 151 -13.33 10.52 -10.36
N ARG A 152 -12.84 11.76 -10.26
CA ARG A 152 -13.36 12.86 -11.09
C ARG A 152 -13.11 12.59 -12.57
N GLU A 153 -14.14 12.82 -13.37
CA GLU A 153 -14.05 12.73 -14.81
C GLU A 153 -13.07 13.79 -15.33
N THR A 154 -13.32 15.05 -14.97
CA THR A 154 -12.46 16.19 -15.30
C THR A 154 -11.48 16.46 -14.15
N ARG A 155 -10.18 16.32 -14.43
CA ARG A 155 -9.13 16.50 -13.42
C ARG A 155 -8.77 17.99 -13.29
N GLY A 156 -9.43 18.70 -12.37
CA GLY A 156 -9.11 20.08 -11.99
C GLY A 156 -8.26 20.21 -10.72
N LYS A 157 -7.84 21.44 -10.39
CA LYS A 157 -7.18 21.77 -9.10
C LYS A 157 -8.05 21.30 -7.94
N ARG A 158 -7.50 20.48 -7.05
CA ARG A 158 -8.21 19.99 -5.86
C ARG A 158 -8.45 21.16 -4.89
N PRO A 159 -9.68 21.42 -4.45
CA PRO A 159 -9.93 22.34 -3.34
C PRO A 159 -9.18 21.85 -2.08
N ARG A 160 -8.60 22.76 -1.28
CA ARG A 160 -7.86 22.42 -0.05
C ARG A 160 -8.67 21.63 0.99
N SER A 161 -10.00 21.66 0.90
CA SER A 161 -10.94 20.93 1.78
C SER A 161 -11.38 19.55 1.23
N TYR A 162 -10.75 19.08 0.15
CA TYR A 162 -11.09 17.79 -0.45
C TYR A 162 -10.48 16.63 0.37
N PHE A 163 -11.20 16.19 1.40
CA PHE A 163 -10.89 14.92 2.09
C PHE A 163 -11.43 13.73 1.28
N ASP A 164 -10.55 12.86 0.78
CA ASP A 164 -10.98 11.65 0.07
C ASP A 164 -11.71 10.73 1.06
N SER A 165 -13.00 10.51 0.81
CA SER A 165 -13.84 9.68 1.68
C SER A 165 -14.24 8.37 1.01
N LEU A 166 -13.66 8.07 -0.16
CA LEU A 166 -13.95 6.87 -0.92
C LEU A 166 -13.56 5.63 -0.11
N TRP A 167 -14.37 4.59 -0.24
CA TRP A 167 -14.01 3.31 0.31
C TRP A 167 -12.87 2.69 -0.51
N SER A 168 -11.95 2.03 0.19
CA SER A 168 -10.88 1.23 -0.42
C SER A 168 -10.82 -0.17 0.19
N PRO A 169 -10.47 -1.19 -0.61
CA PRO A 169 -10.25 -2.55 -0.11
C PRO A 169 -8.95 -2.63 0.71
N MET A 170 -8.86 -3.62 1.61
CA MET A 170 -7.65 -3.89 2.38
C MET A 170 -6.53 -4.51 1.53
N ALA A 171 -6.88 -5.15 0.42
CA ALA A 171 -5.92 -5.70 -0.53
C ALA A 171 -6.33 -5.28 -1.96
N PRO A 172 -5.39 -4.80 -2.80
CA PRO A 172 -5.72 -4.47 -4.17
C PRO A 172 -6.18 -5.71 -4.94
N THR A 173 -7.10 -5.50 -5.88
CA THR A 173 -7.42 -6.54 -6.87
C THR A 173 -6.31 -6.54 -7.90
N VAL A 174 -5.72 -7.69 -8.17
CA VAL A 174 -4.57 -7.83 -9.07
C VAL A 174 -4.80 -8.93 -10.09
N VAL A 175 -4.22 -8.74 -11.27
CA VAL A 175 -4.00 -9.79 -12.25
C VAL A 175 -2.53 -10.13 -12.31
N TYR A 176 -2.20 -11.42 -12.30
CA TYR A 176 -0.84 -11.89 -12.53
C TYR A 176 -0.68 -12.28 -13.99
N ILE A 177 0.24 -11.60 -14.67
CA ILE A 177 0.66 -11.88 -16.04
C ILE A 177 2.13 -12.35 -15.93
N GLY A 178 2.34 -13.66 -16.06
CA GLY A 178 3.62 -14.28 -15.72
C GLY A 178 3.97 -14.06 -14.24
N SER A 179 5.12 -13.42 -13.98
CA SER A 179 5.59 -13.09 -12.62
C SER A 179 5.17 -11.69 -12.13
N VAL A 180 4.52 -10.89 -12.99
CA VAL A 180 4.20 -9.49 -12.69
C VAL A 180 2.74 -9.36 -12.26
N ALA A 181 2.52 -8.67 -11.14
CA ALA A 181 1.19 -8.26 -10.70
C ALA A 181 0.84 -6.89 -11.27
N ILE A 182 -0.37 -6.73 -11.79
CA ILE A 182 -0.96 -5.45 -12.18
C ILE A 182 -2.21 -5.22 -11.34
N GLY A 183 -2.28 -4.06 -10.68
CA GLY A 183 -3.45 -3.64 -9.92
C GLY A 183 -4.58 -3.21 -10.84
N LEU A 184 -5.81 -3.59 -10.48
CA LEU A 184 -7.05 -3.29 -11.20
C LEU A 184 -8.00 -2.57 -10.26
N ALA A 185 -8.55 -1.43 -10.69
CA ALA A 185 -9.60 -0.71 -9.97
C ALA A 185 -10.67 -0.21 -10.93
N VAL A 186 -11.93 -0.54 -10.64
CA VAL A 186 -13.10 -0.08 -11.42
C VAL A 186 -13.77 1.05 -10.66
N VAL A 187 -13.91 2.20 -11.28
CA VAL A 187 -14.35 3.43 -10.62
C VAL A 187 -15.46 4.05 -11.44
N GLU A 188 -16.62 4.28 -10.83
CA GLU A 188 -17.62 5.17 -11.40
C GLU A 188 -17.15 6.61 -11.25
N MET A 189 -17.01 7.30 -12.38
CA MET A 189 -16.51 8.66 -12.41
C MET A 189 -17.52 9.64 -11.81
N SER A 190 -17.03 10.72 -11.20
CA SER A 190 -17.87 11.85 -10.81
C SER A 190 -17.86 12.95 -11.87
N GLU A 191 -18.99 13.64 -11.98
CA GLU A 191 -19.12 14.87 -12.75
C GLU A 191 -19.59 16.00 -11.83
N GLU A 192 -19.21 17.23 -12.16
CA GLU A 192 -19.67 18.40 -11.42
C GLU A 192 -21.14 18.67 -11.79
N VAL A 193 -22.03 18.53 -10.80
CA VAL A 193 -23.47 18.74 -10.98
C VAL A 193 -23.92 19.93 -10.15
N LEU A 194 -24.78 20.77 -10.74
CA LEU A 194 -25.47 21.82 -10.01
C LEU A 194 -26.58 21.19 -9.16
N LEU A 195 -26.47 21.36 -7.85
CA LEU A 195 -27.44 20.88 -6.88
C LEU A 195 -28.24 22.05 -6.32
N ARG A 196 -29.52 21.82 -6.05
CA ARG A 196 -30.42 22.77 -5.39
C ARG A 196 -30.87 22.23 -4.04
N TYR A 197 -30.86 23.09 -3.03
CA TYR A 197 -31.36 22.76 -1.70
C TYR A 197 -32.88 22.93 -1.64
N VAL A 198 -33.61 21.83 -1.53
CA VAL A 198 -35.07 21.77 -1.48
C VAL A 198 -35.50 20.91 -0.29
N GLY A 199 -36.32 21.48 0.61
CA GLY A 199 -36.94 20.72 1.70
C GLY A 199 -35.97 20.00 2.65
N GLY A 200 -34.79 20.58 2.90
CA GLY A 200 -33.79 19.97 3.78
C GLY A 200 -32.76 19.08 3.07
N LYS A 201 -32.88 18.88 1.74
CA LYS A 201 -32.05 17.95 0.97
C LYS A 201 -31.51 18.62 -0.30
N TYR A 202 -30.36 18.16 -0.77
CA TYR A 202 -29.83 18.55 -2.08
C TYR A 202 -30.35 17.59 -3.15
N VAL A 203 -30.94 18.16 -4.20
CA VAL A 203 -31.43 17.45 -5.39
C VAL A 203 -30.73 18.04 -6.62
N ARG A 204 -30.54 17.25 -7.67
CA ARG A 204 -30.01 17.76 -8.94
C ARG A 204 -30.92 18.87 -9.47
N ASP A 205 -30.33 19.99 -9.89
CA ASP A 205 -31.08 21.15 -10.36
C ASP A 205 -31.92 20.83 -11.60
N SER A 206 -31.38 19.97 -12.48
CA SER A 206 -32.08 19.45 -13.67
C SER A 206 -33.37 18.68 -13.36
N ASP A 207 -33.41 18.03 -12.19
CA ASP A 207 -34.49 17.12 -11.81
C ASP A 207 -35.54 17.85 -10.93
N CYS A 208 -35.33 19.14 -10.66
CA CYS A 208 -36.17 19.95 -9.80
C CYS A 208 -37.39 20.49 -10.54
N ALA A 209 -38.50 19.74 -10.53
CA ALA A 209 -39.79 20.14 -11.08
C ALA A 209 -40.53 21.17 -10.18
N MET A 210 -39.94 22.35 -9.93
CA MET A 210 -40.57 23.44 -9.16
C MET A 210 -40.98 24.62 -10.03
N SER A 211 -42.04 25.34 -9.64
CA SER A 211 -42.48 26.58 -10.29
C SER A 211 -41.41 27.68 -10.14
N ALA A 212 -41.19 28.50 -11.18
CA ALA A 212 -40.19 29.56 -11.21
C ALA A 212 -40.17 30.47 -9.95
N TYR A 213 -41.33 30.74 -9.34
CA TYR A 213 -41.45 31.56 -8.13
C TYR A 213 -40.78 30.96 -6.87
N LEU A 214 -40.69 29.63 -6.77
CA LEU A 214 -40.03 28.94 -5.65
C LEU A 214 -38.52 28.75 -5.89
N VAL A 215 -38.07 28.88 -7.14
CA VAL A 215 -36.67 28.70 -7.55
C VAL A 215 -35.78 29.78 -6.93
N ASP A 216 -36.24 31.05 -6.91
CA ASP A 216 -35.47 32.20 -6.38
C ASP A 216 -35.18 32.13 -4.87
N ARG A 217 -35.93 31.32 -4.12
CA ARG A 217 -35.79 31.19 -2.66
C ARG A 217 -34.91 30.01 -2.23
N THR A 218 -34.29 29.32 -3.18
CA THR A 218 -33.47 28.14 -2.90
C THR A 218 -32.01 28.38 -3.24
N ARG A 219 -31.11 27.82 -2.43
CA ARG A 219 -29.66 27.92 -2.66
C ARG A 219 -29.22 26.83 -3.61
N THR A 220 -28.37 27.18 -4.56
CA THR A 220 -27.67 26.23 -5.42
C THR A 220 -26.21 26.10 -5.00
N THR A 221 -25.62 24.94 -5.30
CA THR A 221 -24.20 24.66 -5.07
C THR A 221 -23.73 23.64 -6.10
N THR A 222 -22.49 23.78 -6.59
CA THR A 222 -21.88 22.80 -7.50
C THR A 222 -21.10 21.79 -6.67
N GLN A 223 -21.35 20.50 -6.89
CA GLN A 223 -20.64 19.42 -6.21
C GLN A 223 -20.41 18.24 -7.16
N ASP A 224 -19.37 17.44 -6.87
CA ASP A 224 -19.12 16.17 -7.55
C ASP A 224 -20.23 15.15 -7.21
N ALA A 225 -20.86 14.59 -8.24
CA ALA A 225 -21.84 13.52 -8.11
C ALA A 225 -21.49 12.33 -9.03
N PRO A 226 -21.83 11.08 -8.66
CA PRO A 226 -21.60 9.93 -9.52
C PRO A 226 -22.33 10.07 -10.87
N SER A 227 -21.60 9.82 -11.97
CA SER A 227 -22.08 10.05 -13.34
C SER A 227 -22.68 8.80 -14.00
N GLY A 228 -22.56 7.61 -13.40
CA GLY A 228 -22.91 6.34 -14.03
C GLY A 228 -21.91 5.83 -15.08
N ARG A 229 -20.87 6.60 -15.39
CA ARG A 229 -19.81 6.23 -16.35
C ARG A 229 -18.63 5.60 -15.63
N LEU A 230 -18.12 4.49 -16.17
CA LEU A 230 -17.06 3.71 -15.54
C LEU A 230 -15.67 4.06 -16.08
N ARG A 231 -14.66 3.96 -15.24
CA ARG A 231 -13.23 4.04 -15.54
C ARG A 231 -12.55 2.81 -14.97
N LEU A 232 -11.76 2.12 -15.79
CA LEU A 232 -10.79 1.13 -15.32
C LEU A 232 -9.45 1.85 -15.16
N LEU A 233 -8.92 1.85 -13.94
CA LEU A 233 -7.54 2.21 -13.65
C LEU A 233 -6.74 0.93 -13.47
N THR A 234 -5.66 0.79 -14.24
CA THR A 234 -4.66 -0.24 -14.01
C THR A 234 -3.34 0.38 -13.64
N TYR A 235 -2.61 -0.21 -12.72
CA TYR A 235 -1.42 0.39 -12.16
C TYR A 235 -0.40 -0.66 -11.74
N SER A 236 0.86 -0.25 -11.64
CA SER A 236 1.90 -1.05 -11.02
C SER A 236 1.68 -1.00 -9.50
N PRO A 237 1.44 -2.14 -8.85
CA PRO A 237 1.30 -2.20 -7.40
C PRO A 237 2.65 -2.16 -6.67
N TYR A 238 3.77 -2.16 -7.41
CA TYR A 238 5.12 -2.12 -6.86
C TYR A 238 5.52 -0.68 -6.58
N TYR A 239 5.89 -0.37 -5.34
CA TYR A 239 6.25 0.99 -4.93
C TYR A 239 7.45 1.57 -5.68
N ARG A 240 8.30 0.71 -6.28
CA ARG A 240 9.52 1.09 -7.02
C ARG A 240 9.26 1.45 -8.48
N VAL A 241 8.13 1.03 -9.03
CA VAL A 241 7.86 1.17 -10.46
C VAL A 241 6.58 1.97 -10.65
N GLU A 242 6.74 3.21 -11.07
CA GLU A 242 5.62 4.06 -11.46
C GLU A 242 5.12 3.68 -12.85
N TRP A 243 3.91 3.15 -12.90
CA TRP A 243 3.18 2.89 -14.13
C TRP A 243 1.68 2.90 -13.83
N SER A 244 0.90 3.57 -14.67
CA SER A 244 -0.55 3.47 -14.65
C SER A 244 -1.14 3.75 -16.02
N THR A 245 -2.32 3.21 -16.29
CA THR A 245 -3.08 3.43 -17.52
C THR A 245 -4.57 3.41 -17.18
N THR A 246 -5.35 4.18 -17.93
CA THR A 246 -6.79 4.32 -17.72
C THR A 246 -7.56 4.11 -19.00
N TRP A 247 -8.70 3.43 -18.89
CA TRP A 247 -9.75 3.36 -19.91
C TRP A 247 -11.04 3.83 -19.26
N GLN A 248 -11.92 4.48 -20.02
CA GLN A 248 -13.17 5.01 -19.46
C GLN A 248 -14.30 5.01 -20.48
N ASP A 249 -15.52 4.95 -19.98
CA ASP A 249 -16.73 5.29 -20.72
C ASP A 249 -16.62 6.75 -21.19
N THR A 250 -17.03 7.00 -22.43
CA THR A 250 -17.26 8.35 -22.96
C THR A 250 -18.76 8.56 -23.15
N LYS A 251 -19.16 9.72 -23.68
CA LYS A 251 -20.58 9.95 -24.04
C LYS A 251 -21.06 8.99 -25.14
N ASP A 252 -20.14 8.60 -26.03
CA ASP A 252 -20.47 7.89 -27.27
C ASP A 252 -19.98 6.43 -27.28
N SER A 253 -19.16 6.03 -26.32
CA SER A 253 -18.56 4.69 -26.27
C SER A 253 -18.48 4.13 -24.87
N SER A 254 -18.71 2.82 -24.75
CA SER A 254 -18.54 2.11 -23.48
C SER A 254 -17.17 1.42 -23.42
N ILE A 255 -16.54 1.47 -22.24
CA ILE A 255 -15.31 0.73 -21.94
C ILE A 255 -15.45 -0.78 -22.16
N GLN A 256 -16.67 -1.31 -22.07
CA GLN A 256 -16.98 -2.72 -22.30
C GLN A 256 -16.58 -3.22 -23.70
N SER A 257 -16.65 -2.37 -24.74
CA SER A 257 -16.27 -2.78 -26.09
C SER A 257 -14.76 -2.96 -26.28
N SER A 258 -13.96 -2.33 -25.40
CA SER A 258 -12.50 -2.33 -25.47
C SER A 258 -11.83 -3.48 -24.71
N LEU A 259 -12.59 -4.43 -24.16
CA LEU A 259 -12.06 -5.52 -23.30
C LEU A 259 -10.88 -6.28 -23.93
N LYS A 260 -10.99 -6.68 -25.21
CA LYS A 260 -9.92 -7.40 -25.91
C LYS A 260 -8.64 -6.56 -26.04
N GLN A 261 -8.79 -5.26 -26.30
CA GLN A 261 -7.66 -4.34 -26.39
C GLN A 261 -7.02 -4.10 -25.02
N ILE A 262 -7.83 -4.00 -23.96
CA ILE A 262 -7.35 -3.87 -22.58
C ILE A 262 -6.47 -5.06 -22.21
N VAL A 263 -6.93 -6.30 -22.44
CA VAL A 263 -6.14 -7.51 -22.14
C VAL A 263 -4.79 -7.48 -22.86
N LYS A 264 -4.78 -7.21 -24.16
CA LYS A 264 -3.53 -7.11 -24.95
C LYS A 264 -2.60 -6.01 -24.44
N SER A 265 -3.17 -4.86 -24.05
CA SER A 265 -2.39 -3.75 -23.50
C SER A 265 -1.75 -4.12 -22.15
N LEU A 266 -2.44 -4.90 -21.32
CA LEU A 266 -1.92 -5.36 -20.04
C LEU A 266 -0.79 -6.37 -20.21
N GLU A 267 -0.87 -7.25 -21.21
CA GLU A 267 0.21 -8.18 -21.54
C GLU A 267 1.49 -7.46 -21.97
N GLY A 268 1.37 -6.42 -22.80
CA GLY A 268 2.50 -5.55 -23.17
C GLY A 268 3.07 -4.82 -21.96
N ALA A 269 2.20 -4.20 -21.16
CA ALA A 269 2.61 -3.46 -19.97
C ALA A 269 3.31 -4.35 -18.92
N ALA A 270 2.88 -5.60 -18.76
CA ALA A 270 3.52 -6.55 -17.86
C ALA A 270 5.00 -6.77 -18.22
N SER A 271 5.31 -6.81 -19.52
CA SER A 271 6.69 -6.94 -20.01
C SER A 271 7.53 -5.71 -19.67
N GLU A 272 6.99 -4.51 -19.87
CA GLU A 272 7.66 -3.25 -19.51
C GLU A 272 7.91 -3.13 -18.00
N ILE A 273 6.90 -3.46 -17.18
CA ILE A 273 7.03 -3.46 -15.72
C ILE A 273 8.08 -4.48 -15.27
N ALA A 274 8.14 -5.67 -15.87
CA ALA A 274 9.15 -6.68 -15.55
C ALA A 274 10.58 -6.17 -15.80
N ILE A 275 10.80 -5.44 -16.91
CA ILE A 275 12.11 -4.85 -17.22
C ILE A 275 12.49 -3.81 -16.17
N LYS A 276 11.56 -2.91 -15.81
CA LYS A 276 11.80 -1.88 -14.80
C LYS A 276 12.10 -2.47 -13.42
N LEU A 277 11.37 -3.52 -13.00
CA LEU A 277 11.60 -4.19 -11.72
C LEU A 277 13.01 -4.77 -11.63
N LYS A 278 13.48 -5.45 -12.68
CA LYS A 278 14.84 -6.01 -12.72
C LYS A 278 15.93 -4.93 -12.62
N GLU A 279 15.71 -3.78 -13.23
CA GLU A 279 16.66 -2.66 -13.17
C GLU A 279 16.70 -2.05 -11.77
N GLU A 280 15.56 -1.90 -11.10
CA GLU A 280 15.51 -1.42 -9.71
C GLU A 280 16.15 -2.41 -8.73
N ASP A 281 15.94 -3.72 -8.92
CA ASP A 281 16.60 -4.75 -8.09
C ASP A 281 18.14 -4.71 -8.24
N ARG A 282 18.63 -4.45 -9.45
CA ARG A 282 20.07 -4.29 -9.72
C ARG A 282 20.64 -3.06 -9.02
N LYS A 283 19.93 -1.93 -9.05
CA LYS A 283 20.36 -0.69 -8.36
C LYS A 283 20.40 -0.87 -6.85
N ASP A 284 19.40 -1.54 -6.29
CA ASP A 284 19.33 -1.79 -4.85
C ASP A 284 20.45 -2.71 -4.36
N GLU A 285 20.80 -3.74 -5.14
CA GLU A 285 21.91 -4.61 -4.77
C GLU A 285 23.25 -3.86 -4.83
N ILE A 286 23.47 -3.01 -5.83
CA ILE A 286 24.66 -2.14 -5.90
C ILE A 286 24.70 -1.21 -4.68
N ALA A 287 23.60 -0.51 -4.38
CA ALA A 287 23.51 0.41 -3.25
C ALA A 287 23.69 -0.30 -1.90
N ARG A 288 23.23 -1.56 -1.78
CA ARG A 288 23.44 -2.39 -0.59
C ARG A 288 24.92 -2.75 -0.43
N LEU A 289 25.59 -3.17 -1.50
CA LEU A 289 27.02 -3.48 -1.49
C LEU A 289 27.85 -2.24 -1.16
N GLU A 290 27.52 -1.08 -1.74
CA GLU A 290 28.18 0.19 -1.43
C GLU A 290 28.01 0.59 0.03
N ARG A 291 26.80 0.42 0.59
CA ARG A 291 26.54 0.68 2.01
C ARG A 291 27.34 -0.22 2.93
N LEU A 292 27.39 -1.52 2.65
CA LEU A 292 28.18 -2.48 3.43
C LEU A 292 29.67 -2.13 3.39
N ALA A 293 30.20 -1.79 2.21
CA ALA A 293 31.58 -1.37 2.07
C ALA A 293 31.88 -0.03 2.76
N ALA A 294 30.95 0.92 2.73
CA ALA A 294 31.08 2.19 3.45
C ALA A 294 31.03 2.01 4.97
N GLU A 295 30.16 1.14 5.47
CA GLU A 295 30.06 0.78 6.89
C GLU A 295 31.34 0.08 7.37
N GLU A 296 31.89 -0.85 6.58
CA GLU A 296 33.16 -1.49 6.91
C GLU A 296 34.32 -0.49 6.97
N ARG A 297 34.42 0.43 5.99
CA ARG A 297 35.42 1.51 6.00
C ARG A 297 35.27 2.40 7.23
N TYR A 298 34.05 2.84 7.52
CA TYR A 298 33.76 3.66 8.69
C TYR A 298 34.15 2.95 10.00
N ASN A 299 33.81 1.68 10.14
CA ASN A 299 34.15 0.89 11.33
C ASN A 299 35.67 0.74 11.49
N ARG A 300 36.41 0.52 10.40
CA ARG A 300 37.88 0.45 10.43
C ARG A 300 38.50 1.81 10.78
N GLU A 301 37.99 2.91 10.23
CA GLU A 301 38.46 4.26 10.54
C GLU A 301 38.19 4.64 12.00
N GLU A 302 36.99 4.35 12.52
CA GLU A 302 36.65 4.57 13.92
C GLU A 302 37.48 3.71 14.87
N ASP A 303 37.75 2.44 14.52
CA ASP A 303 38.62 1.55 15.29
C ASP A 303 40.05 2.09 15.37
N LYS A 304 40.62 2.50 14.21
CA LYS A 304 41.93 3.17 14.14
C LYS A 304 41.95 4.45 14.99
N ARG A 305 40.89 5.27 14.93
CA ARG A 305 40.77 6.51 15.72
C ARG A 305 40.73 6.23 17.22
N ARG A 306 39.96 5.24 17.67
CA ARG A 306 39.88 4.85 19.09
C ARG A 306 41.19 4.27 19.60
N ALA A 307 41.87 3.46 18.80
CA ALA A 307 43.20 2.97 19.13
C ALA A 307 44.20 4.11 19.32
N GLN A 308 44.26 5.07 18.39
CA GLN A 308 45.11 6.26 18.52
C GLN A 308 44.76 7.10 19.75
N GLN A 309 43.46 7.30 20.02
CA GLN A 309 43.01 8.03 21.20
C GLN A 309 43.42 7.33 22.50
N SER A 310 43.33 6.00 22.55
CA SER A 310 43.72 5.22 23.73
C SER A 310 45.20 5.38 24.08
N ILE A 311 46.07 5.46 23.06
CA ILE A 311 47.51 5.70 23.22
C ILE A 311 47.72 7.09 23.82
N LYS A 312 47.07 8.11 23.25
CA LYS A 312 47.19 9.50 23.73
C LYS A 312 46.69 9.64 25.18
N ASP A 313 45.51 9.12 25.47
CA ASP A 313 44.93 9.18 26.82
C ASP A 313 45.77 8.41 27.85
N SER A 314 46.38 7.29 27.44
CA SER A 314 47.31 6.53 28.29
C SER A 314 48.57 7.33 28.58
N GLN A 315 49.15 8.01 27.59
CA GLN A 315 50.34 8.86 27.76
C GLN A 315 50.04 10.06 28.67
N GLU A 316 48.92 10.75 28.46
CA GLU A 316 48.49 11.86 29.31
C GLU A 316 48.27 11.39 30.76
N HIS A 317 47.63 10.24 30.95
CA HIS A 317 47.43 9.65 32.26
C HIS A 317 48.75 9.29 32.95
N LEU A 318 49.70 8.69 32.23
CA LEU A 318 51.03 8.39 32.77
C LEU A 318 51.76 9.68 33.20
N GLY A 319 51.68 10.73 32.38
CA GLY A 319 52.25 12.04 32.71
C GLY A 319 51.64 12.64 33.98
N GLN A 320 50.32 12.54 34.14
CA GLN A 320 49.63 12.98 35.36
C GLN A 320 50.07 12.20 36.60
N ILE A 321 50.23 10.89 36.48
CA ILE A 321 50.72 10.03 37.57
C ILE A 321 52.14 10.40 37.99
N ILE A 322 53.04 10.61 37.02
CA ILE A 322 54.43 11.04 37.28
C ILE A 322 54.43 12.41 37.98
N GLN A 323 53.59 13.35 37.54
CA GLN A 323 53.49 14.67 38.16
C GLN A 323 52.95 14.59 39.60
N GLN A 324 51.93 13.76 39.85
CA GLN A 324 51.38 13.54 41.18
C GLN A 324 52.42 12.95 42.13
N TRP A 325 53.14 11.90 41.70
CA TRP A 325 54.21 11.30 42.49
C TRP A 325 55.35 12.29 42.75
N SER A 326 55.76 13.06 41.74
CA SER A 326 56.77 14.13 41.89
C SER A 326 56.36 15.17 42.92
N ASN A 327 55.09 15.58 42.94
CA ASN A 327 54.55 16.51 43.94
C ASN A 327 54.63 15.91 45.36
N VAL A 328 54.25 14.65 45.55
CA VAL A 328 54.35 13.95 46.85
C VAL A 328 55.82 13.91 47.31
N MET A 329 56.75 13.57 46.42
CA MET A 329 58.19 13.53 46.74
C MET A 329 58.77 14.92 47.04
N ASN A 330 58.29 15.98 46.38
CA ASN A 330 58.71 17.34 46.68
C ASN A 330 58.25 17.78 48.08
N VAL A 331 57.02 17.42 48.49
CA VAL A 331 56.54 17.68 49.85
C VAL A 331 57.34 16.86 50.87
N GLU A 332 57.60 15.58 50.62
CA GLU A 332 58.43 14.77 51.54
C GLU A 332 59.84 15.35 51.68
N ARG A 333 60.46 15.82 50.58
CA ARG A 333 61.77 16.49 50.63
C ARG A 333 61.73 17.74 51.50
N PHE A 334 60.67 18.55 51.40
CA PHE A 334 60.47 19.70 52.27
C PHE A 334 60.32 19.29 53.74
N LEU A 335 59.49 18.28 54.04
CA LEU A 335 59.30 17.78 55.40
C LEU A 335 60.58 17.20 55.98
N ALA A 336 61.38 16.51 55.18
CA ALA A 336 62.69 15.99 55.59
C ALA A 336 63.65 17.12 55.96
N GLY A 337 63.76 18.17 55.13
CA GLY A 337 64.57 19.35 55.45
C GLY A 337 64.09 20.12 56.68
N ALA A 338 62.76 20.21 56.88
CA ALA A 338 62.18 20.81 58.07
C ALA A 338 62.45 19.99 59.34
N ALA A 339 62.40 18.65 59.24
CA ALA A 339 62.75 17.73 60.33
C ALA A 339 64.22 17.87 60.73
N GLU A 340 65.13 17.97 59.77
CA GLU A 340 66.55 18.18 60.01
C GLU A 340 66.81 19.51 60.73
N ARG A 341 66.16 20.60 60.30
CA ARG A 341 66.32 21.90 60.99
C ARG A 341 65.75 21.87 62.42
N ALA A 342 64.66 21.14 62.64
CA ALA A 342 64.03 21.02 63.94
C ALA A 342 64.92 20.37 65.01
N THR A 343 65.94 19.57 64.63
CA THR A 343 66.86 18.96 65.61
C THR A 343 67.75 20.00 66.31
N THR A 344 67.93 21.17 65.70
CA THR A 344 68.73 22.29 66.24
C THR A 344 67.95 23.20 67.19
N LEU A 345 66.65 22.98 67.35
CA LEU A 345 65.78 23.79 68.21
C LEU A 345 65.82 23.33 69.67
N PRO A 346 65.47 24.23 70.62
CA PRO A 346 65.26 23.86 72.03
C PRO A 346 64.19 22.77 72.19
N GLU A 347 64.34 21.95 73.23
CA GLU A 347 63.60 20.69 73.40
C GLU A 347 62.06 20.84 73.37
N ALA A 348 61.52 21.90 73.98
CA ALA A 348 60.07 22.16 74.00
C ALA A 348 59.52 22.50 72.59
N GLU A 349 60.24 23.29 71.80
CA GLU A 349 59.85 23.65 70.43
C GLU A 349 60.08 22.50 69.45
N ARG A 350 61.16 21.73 69.63
CA ARG A 350 61.48 20.55 68.83
C ARG A 350 60.35 19.52 68.86
N ASN A 351 59.83 19.18 70.04
CA ASN A 351 58.77 18.19 70.17
C ASN A 351 57.46 18.65 69.49
N THR A 352 57.10 19.92 69.66
CA THR A 352 55.93 20.52 69.00
C THR A 352 56.06 20.46 67.47
N MET A 353 57.25 20.74 66.92
CA MET A 353 57.48 20.68 65.47
C MET A 353 57.51 19.25 64.92
N LEU A 354 58.07 18.28 65.67
CA LEU A 354 58.06 16.87 65.28
C LEU A 354 56.64 16.28 65.22
N GLU A 355 55.76 16.65 66.15
CA GLU A 355 54.35 16.23 66.11
C GLU A 355 53.63 16.77 64.87
N ARG A 356 53.85 18.05 64.52
CA ARG A 356 53.28 18.66 63.31
C ARG A 356 53.81 18.03 62.03
N LEU A 357 55.10 17.68 61.98
CA LEU A 357 55.71 16.97 60.85
C LEU A 357 55.14 15.55 60.69
N ASN A 358 54.87 14.85 61.79
CA ASN A 358 54.24 13.53 61.74
C ASN A 358 52.80 13.60 61.20
N LEU A 359 52.00 14.58 61.64
CA LEU A 359 50.67 14.81 61.08
C LEU A 359 50.74 15.12 59.58
N ALA A 360 51.68 15.98 59.16
CA ALA A 360 51.88 16.30 57.75
C ALA A 360 52.23 15.06 56.90
N ARG A 361 53.05 14.14 57.41
CA ARG A 361 53.36 12.87 56.73
C ARG A 361 52.17 11.92 56.63
N GLN A 362 51.30 11.88 57.64
CA GLN A 362 50.07 11.07 57.58
C GLN A 362 49.13 11.52 56.46
N PHE A 363 49.14 12.81 56.09
CA PHE A 363 48.34 13.33 54.97
C PHE A 363 48.91 13.03 53.58
N LEU A 364 50.19 12.64 53.46
CA LEU A 364 50.82 12.41 52.15
C LEU A 364 50.40 11.10 51.47
N GLY A 365 49.79 10.16 52.20
CA GLY A 365 49.36 8.88 51.65
C GLY A 365 50.54 7.98 51.25
N THR A 366 50.36 7.15 50.22
CA THR A 366 51.44 6.27 49.73
C THR A 366 52.56 7.07 49.06
N GLN A 367 53.79 6.69 49.34
CA GLN A 367 54.99 7.21 48.68
C GLN A 367 55.60 6.19 47.72
N ASP A 368 55.03 4.97 47.67
CA ASP A 368 55.54 3.88 46.83
C ASP A 368 55.21 4.16 45.36
N PRO A 369 56.21 4.36 44.48
CA PRO A 369 55.98 4.58 43.05
C PRO A 369 55.20 3.44 42.38
N LEU A 370 55.21 2.22 42.93
CA LEU A 370 54.45 1.10 42.39
C LEU A 370 52.93 1.27 42.56
N ASP A 371 52.47 1.91 43.64
CA ASP A 371 51.04 2.16 43.84
C ASP A 371 50.52 3.20 42.83
N PHE A 372 51.35 4.21 42.52
CA PHE A 372 51.06 5.19 41.47
C PHE A 372 51.02 4.52 40.09
N LEU A 373 52.00 3.66 39.77
CA LEU A 373 52.04 2.97 38.48
C LEU A 373 50.88 1.97 38.32
N ARG A 374 50.45 1.29 39.38
CA ARG A 374 49.26 0.40 39.34
C ARG A 374 47.96 1.14 39.02
N SER A 375 47.89 2.45 39.28
CA SER A 375 46.73 3.25 38.93
C SER A 375 46.70 3.64 37.45
N TRP A 376 47.83 3.53 36.74
CA TRP A 376 47.93 3.76 35.30
C TRP A 376 47.15 2.72 34.52
N LYS A 377 46.48 3.18 33.45
CA LYS A 377 45.78 2.32 32.49
C LYS A 377 46.51 2.40 31.16
N THR A 378 47.02 1.26 30.73
CA THR A 378 47.75 1.09 29.46
C THR A 378 46.81 1.28 28.25
N PRO A 379 47.35 1.50 27.03
CA PRO A 379 46.51 1.65 25.83
C PRO A 379 45.59 0.44 25.61
N ASP A 380 46.13 -0.78 25.76
CA ASP A 380 45.38 -2.03 25.53
C ASP A 380 44.29 -2.27 26.58
N GLU A 381 44.48 -1.80 27.82
CA GLU A 381 43.44 -1.82 28.86
C GLU A 381 42.35 -0.77 28.63
N ARG A 382 42.64 0.27 27.84
CA ARG A 382 41.68 1.32 27.47
C ARG A 382 40.89 0.95 26.23
N TYR A 383 41.54 0.37 25.23
CA TYR A 383 40.90 -0.04 23.98
C TYR A 383 41.68 -1.16 23.29
N GLN A 384 40.98 -2.24 22.95
CA GLN A 384 41.52 -3.30 22.11
C GLN A 384 40.98 -3.13 20.69
N PRO A 385 41.85 -2.90 19.67
CA PRO A 385 41.42 -2.78 18.29
C PRO A 385 40.72 -4.06 17.80
N LEU A 386 39.62 -3.88 17.09
CA LEU A 386 38.88 -4.97 16.46
C LEU A 386 39.49 -5.36 15.11
N PHE A 387 40.23 -4.45 14.48
CA PHE A 387 40.94 -4.69 13.23
C PHE A 387 42.46 -4.62 13.43
N PRO A 388 43.24 -5.32 12.60
CA PRO A 388 44.70 -5.17 12.62
C PRO A 388 45.09 -3.70 12.36
N LEU A 389 45.97 -3.16 13.20
CA LEU A 389 46.50 -1.79 13.03
C LEU A 389 47.55 -1.69 11.91
N THR A 390 47.99 -2.83 11.38
CA THR A 390 48.88 -2.96 10.23
C THR A 390 48.07 -3.41 9.02
N ASP A 391 48.09 -2.61 7.94
CA ASP A 391 47.64 -3.04 6.61
C ASP A 391 48.69 -3.93 5.94
#